data_AF-A0A2S1LMV5-F1
#
_entry.id   AF-A0A2S1LMV5-F1
#
_cell.length_a   1.000
_cell.length_b   1.000
_cell.length_c   1.000
_cell.angle_alpha   90.00
_cell.angle_beta   90.00
_cell.angle_gamma   90.00
#
_symmetry.space_group_name_H-M   'P 1'
#
loop_
_entity.id
_entity.type
_entity.pdbx_description
1 polymer ?
#
loop_
_entity_poly.entity_id
_entity_poly.type
_entity_poly.pdbx_seq_one_letter_code
_entity_poly.pdbx_strand_id
1 'polypeptide(L)'
;MENDIEWFLNQKPEQSDKPLELYHKWCLNNSVSEKHFQKVFASPKICHWFMNELKKCNDEFIMLYERYENLSLLEIGDLYGICILRVFSIYPKTLLDAERPKELPMPFKIDGIRRPEVKLCYN
;
A
#
# COMPACT_ATOMS: atom_id res chain seq x y z
N MET A 1 -27.33 -14.43 6.36
CA MET A 1 -27.55 -13.50 5.23
C MET A 1 -27.53 -12.06 5.70
N GLU A 2 -28.44 -11.57 6.56
CA GLU A 2 -28.28 -10.24 7.19
C GLU A 2 -26.98 -10.15 8.02
N ASN A 3 -26.63 -11.22 8.74
CA ASN A 3 -25.43 -11.30 9.58
C ASN A 3 -24.09 -11.12 8.84
N ASP A 4 -23.98 -11.44 7.55
CA ASP A 4 -22.69 -11.40 6.83
C ASP A 4 -22.36 -9.98 6.34
N ILE A 5 -23.39 -9.24 5.97
CA ILE A 5 -23.29 -7.83 5.58
C ILE A 5 -23.15 -6.96 6.84
N GLU A 6 -23.92 -7.27 7.88
CA GLU A 6 -23.78 -6.63 9.17
C GLU A 6 -22.40 -6.93 9.79
N TRP A 7 -21.84 -8.12 9.60
CA TRP A 7 -20.44 -8.43 9.94
C TRP A 7 -19.44 -7.58 9.15
N PHE A 8 -19.66 -7.38 7.84
CA PHE A 8 -18.82 -6.51 7.01
C PHE A 8 -18.87 -5.04 7.44
N LEU A 9 -20.05 -4.54 7.82
CA LEU A 9 -20.30 -3.15 8.21
C LEU A 9 -19.96 -2.86 9.67
N ASN A 10 -20.13 -3.82 10.59
CA ASN A 10 -19.81 -3.70 12.01
C ASN A 10 -18.36 -4.05 12.36
N GLN A 11 -17.50 -4.36 11.39
CA GLN A 11 -16.07 -4.45 11.65
C GLN A 11 -15.56 -3.04 11.98
N LYS A 12 -15.46 -2.73 13.27
CA LYS A 12 -14.54 -1.68 13.73
C LYS A 12 -13.18 -2.03 13.12
N PRO A 13 -12.52 -1.13 12.39
CA PRO A 13 -11.24 -1.42 11.73
C PRO A 13 -10.15 -1.90 12.71
N GLU A 14 -10.36 -1.73 14.01
CA GLU A 14 -9.51 -2.18 15.11
C GLU A 14 -9.61 -3.69 15.43
N GLN A 15 -10.66 -4.41 15.01
CA GLN A 15 -10.87 -5.84 15.31
C GLN A 15 -10.65 -6.77 14.12
N SER A 16 -10.18 -6.23 13.00
CA SER A 16 -9.94 -6.95 11.77
C SER A 16 -8.45 -6.98 11.47
N ASP A 17 -7.90 -8.14 11.11
CA ASP A 17 -6.53 -8.21 10.57
C ASP A 17 -6.46 -7.66 9.12
N LYS A 18 -7.60 -7.37 8.50
CA LYS A 18 -7.68 -6.93 7.09
C LYS A 18 -6.92 -5.62 6.81
N PRO A 19 -6.99 -4.55 7.62
CA PRO A 19 -6.24 -3.33 7.36
C PRO A 19 -4.72 -3.56 7.38
N LEU A 20 -4.23 -4.41 8.30
CA LEU A 20 -2.82 -4.77 8.38
C LEU A 20 -2.40 -5.61 7.17
N GLU A 21 -3.22 -6.57 6.76
CA GLU A 21 -2.96 -7.39 5.57
C GLU A 21 -2.93 -6.54 4.28
N LEU A 22 -3.88 -5.63 4.13
CA LEU A 22 -3.94 -4.70 3.00
C LEU A 22 -2.72 -3.76 3.00
N TYR A 23 -2.35 -3.23 4.18
CA TYR A 23 -1.17 -2.38 4.32
C TYR A 23 0.11 -3.14 3.98
N HIS A 24 0.24 -4.39 4.45
CA HIS A 24 1.37 -5.26 4.13
C HIS A 24 1.49 -5.50 2.62
N LYS A 25 0.39 -5.89 1.95
CA LYS A 25 0.33 -6.08 0.49
C LYS A 25 0.67 -4.80 -0.26
N TRP A 26 0.14 -3.66 0.19
CA TRP A 26 0.42 -2.37 -0.43
C TRP A 26 1.89 -1.98 -0.29
N CYS A 27 2.49 -2.16 0.89
CA CYS A 27 3.91 -1.92 1.12
C CYS A 27 4.77 -2.79 0.22
N LEU A 28 4.40 -4.07 0.06
CA LEU A 28 5.12 -5.01 -0.80
C LEU A 28 5.10 -4.56 -2.26
N ASN A 29 3.94 -4.17 -2.79
CA ASN A 29 3.78 -3.70 -4.17
C ASN A 29 4.53 -2.40 -4.46
N ASN A 30 4.73 -1.56 -3.44
CA ASN A 30 5.40 -0.26 -3.57
C ASN A 30 6.89 -0.29 -3.22
N SER A 31 7.43 -1.48 -2.93
CA SER A 31 8.81 -1.65 -2.51
C SER A 31 9.70 -2.22 -3.59
N VAL A 32 10.93 -1.68 -3.72
CA VAL A 32 11.92 -2.12 -4.72
C VAL A 32 12.91 -3.16 -4.18
N SER A 33 12.93 -3.38 -2.87
CA SER A 33 13.79 -4.36 -2.18
C SER A 33 13.24 -4.66 -0.80
N GLU A 34 13.69 -5.74 -0.17
CA GLU A 34 13.33 -6.10 1.20
C GLU A 34 13.67 -4.99 2.21
N LYS A 35 14.85 -4.36 2.06
CA LYS A 35 15.25 -3.23 2.92
C LYS A 35 14.34 -2.02 2.75
N HIS A 36 13.89 -1.74 1.51
CA HIS A 36 12.92 -0.68 1.27
C HIS A 36 11.57 -1.03 1.87
N PHE A 37 11.12 -2.28 1.71
CA PHE A 37 9.89 -2.78 2.31
C PHE A 37 9.86 -2.61 3.83
N GLN A 38 10.93 -3.04 4.53
CA GLN A 38 11.00 -2.90 5.98
C GLN A 38 10.89 -1.43 6.43
N LYS A 39 11.52 -0.49 5.70
CA LYS A 39 11.41 0.94 5.98
C LYS A 39 10.01 1.50 5.72
N VAL A 40 9.44 1.18 4.56
CA VAL A 40 8.09 1.62 4.16
C VAL A 40 7.06 1.10 5.17
N PHE A 41 7.10 -0.19 5.47
CA PHE A 41 6.18 -0.85 6.41
C PHE A 41 6.29 -0.26 7.82
N ALA A 42 7.51 -0.03 8.32
CA ALA A 42 7.75 0.53 9.65
C ALA A 42 7.52 2.05 9.74
N SER A 43 7.31 2.76 8.62
CA SER A 43 7.18 4.22 8.62
C SER A 43 5.81 4.66 9.15
N PRO A 44 5.74 5.37 10.30
CA PRO A 44 4.46 5.80 10.87
C PRO A 44 3.72 6.79 9.97
N LYS A 45 4.46 7.61 9.19
CA LYS A 45 3.88 8.57 8.26
C LYS A 45 3.17 7.87 7.10
N ILE A 46 3.79 6.82 6.55
CA ILE A 46 3.22 6.03 5.45
C ILE A 46 2.02 5.22 5.97
N CYS A 47 2.16 4.60 7.14
CA CYS A 47 1.05 3.90 7.78
C CYS A 47 -0.14 4.82 8.02
N HIS A 48 0.07 6.00 8.61
CA HIS A 48 -0.99 6.98 8.84
C HIS A 48 -1.65 7.45 7.54
N TRP A 49 -0.85 7.74 6.51
CA TRP A 49 -1.37 8.08 5.18
C TRP A 49 -2.24 6.96 4.61
N PHE A 50 -1.75 5.71 4.66
CA PHE A 50 -2.47 4.56 4.11
C PHE A 50 -3.80 4.34 4.83
N MET A 51 -3.81 4.41 6.16
CA MET A 51 -5.03 4.27 6.96
C MET A 51 -6.04 5.39 6.66
N ASN A 52 -5.57 6.62 6.40
CA ASN A 52 -6.45 7.71 5.99
C ASN A 52 -7.05 7.48 4.60
N GLU A 53 -6.28 7.00 3.62
CA GLU A 53 -6.83 6.65 2.30
C GLU A 53 -7.80 5.46 2.36
N LEU A 54 -7.47 4.44 3.15
CA LEU A 54 -8.35 3.30 3.38
C LEU A 54 -9.67 3.74 4.02
N LYS A 55 -9.63 4.67 4.98
CA LYS A 55 -10.83 5.26 5.58
C LYS A 55 -11.69 5.95 4.53
N LYS A 56 -11.10 6.76 3.64
CA LYS A 56 -11.86 7.43 2.55
C LYS A 56 -12.55 6.43 1.64
N CYS A 57 -11.87 5.34 1.28
CA CYS A 57 -12.45 4.28 0.46
C CYS A 57 -13.60 3.55 1.18
N ASN A 58 -13.47 3.31 2.49
CA ASN A 58 -14.56 2.76 3.29
C ASN A 58 -15.75 3.72 3.38
N ASP A 59 -15.51 5.01 3.60
CA ASP A 59 -16.56 6.03 3.64
C ASP A 59 -17.30 6.08 2.28
N GLU A 60 -16.56 6.04 1.16
CA GLU A 60 -17.12 5.97 -0.20
C GLU A 60 -17.95 4.69 -0.42
N PHE A 61 -17.44 3.53 0.03
CA PHE A 61 -18.17 2.27 -0.02
C PHE A 61 -19.49 2.33 0.75
N ILE A 62 -19.48 2.86 1.98
CA ILE A 62 -20.69 3.00 2.81
C ILE A 62 -21.71 3.89 2.11
N MET A 63 -21.27 5.05 1.58
CA MET A 63 -22.15 5.96 0.85
C MET A 63 -22.79 5.31 -0.39
N LEU A 64 -22.03 4.47 -1.12
CA LEU A 64 -22.55 3.77 -2.29
C LEU A 64 -23.49 2.63 -1.86
N TYR A 65 -23.12 1.87 -0.84
CA TYR A 65 -23.94 0.80 -0.28
C TYR A 65 -25.30 1.32 0.20
N GLU A 66 -25.32 2.43 0.94
CA GLU A 66 -26.56 3.07 1.41
C GLU A 66 -27.43 3.61 0.26
N ARG A 67 -26.84 3.92 -0.90
CA ARG A 67 -27.56 4.42 -2.07
C ARG A 67 -28.26 3.30 -2.86
N TYR A 68 -27.72 2.08 -2.87
CA TYR A 68 -28.26 0.97 -3.64
C TYR A 68 -29.09 0.05 -2.74
N GLU A 69 -30.40 0.00 -2.97
CA GLU A 69 -31.28 -0.97 -2.32
C GLU A 69 -31.15 -2.36 -2.97
N ASN A 70 -31.14 -3.42 -2.16
CA ASN A 70 -31.16 -4.84 -2.58
C ASN A 70 -29.93 -5.36 -3.34
N LEU A 71 -28.73 -4.86 -3.03
CA LEU A 71 -27.50 -5.48 -3.55
C LEU A 71 -27.36 -6.93 -3.07
N SER A 72 -27.02 -7.84 -3.98
CA SER A 72 -26.59 -9.19 -3.64
C SER A 72 -25.21 -9.18 -2.98
N LEU A 73 -24.87 -10.26 -2.25
CA LEU A 73 -23.57 -10.38 -1.60
C LEU A 73 -22.39 -10.28 -2.58
N LEU A 74 -22.56 -10.77 -3.81
CA LEU A 74 -21.55 -10.68 -4.86
C LEU A 74 -21.34 -9.21 -5.27
N GLU A 75 -22.41 -8.47 -5.50
CA GLU A 75 -22.35 -7.06 -5.88
C GLU A 75 -21.77 -6.18 -4.77
N ILE A 76 -22.04 -6.50 -3.51
CA ILE A 76 -21.40 -5.84 -2.35
C ILE A 76 -19.88 -6.08 -2.36
N GLY A 77 -19.45 -7.32 -2.65
CA GLY A 77 -18.04 -7.67 -2.78
C GLY A 77 -17.35 -6.92 -3.92
N ASP A 78 -17.99 -6.84 -5.09
CA ASP A 78 -17.49 -6.10 -6.25
C ASP A 78 -17.38 -4.60 -5.95
N LEU A 79 -18.42 -4.02 -5.32
CA LEU A 79 -18.45 -2.62 -4.92
C LEU A 79 -17.31 -2.29 -3.93
N TYR A 80 -17.10 -3.15 -2.93
CA TYR A 80 -15.99 -3.02 -1.99
C TYR A 80 -14.64 -3.12 -2.71
N GLY A 81 -14.49 -4.08 -3.62
CA GLY A 81 -13.30 -4.24 -4.45
C GLY A 81 -12.95 -2.99 -5.24
N ILE A 82 -13.93 -2.38 -5.91
CA ILE A 82 -13.76 -1.13 -6.66
C ILE A 82 -13.24 -0.01 -5.76
N CYS A 83 -13.82 0.15 -4.56
CA CYS A 83 -13.42 1.20 -3.62
C CYS A 83 -11.99 0.97 -3.11
N ILE A 84 -11.62 -0.27 -2.75
CA ILE A 84 -10.30 -0.59 -2.18
C ILE A 84 -9.19 -0.56 -3.23
N LEU A 85 -9.46 -0.96 -4.47
CA LEU A 85 -8.48 -0.89 -5.57
C LEU A 85 -7.93 0.52 -5.79
N ARG A 86 -8.71 1.54 -5.43
CA ARG A 86 -8.29 2.95 -5.49
C ARG A 86 -7.06 3.23 -4.61
N VAL A 87 -7.00 2.68 -3.39
CA VAL A 87 -5.84 2.85 -2.49
C VAL A 87 -4.56 2.28 -3.11
N PHE A 88 -4.66 1.14 -3.78
CA PHE A 88 -3.53 0.50 -4.47
C PHE A 88 -3.08 1.25 -5.72
N SER A 89 -3.94 2.11 -6.27
CA SER A 89 -3.63 2.92 -7.44
C SER A 89 -2.94 4.25 -7.08
N ILE A 90 -2.95 4.66 -5.81
CA ILE A 90 -2.33 5.92 -5.37
C ILE A 90 -0.88 5.67 -4.98
N TYR A 91 0.04 6.39 -5.62
CA TYR A 91 1.46 6.38 -5.31
C TYR A 91 1.86 7.67 -4.57
N PRO A 92 2.01 7.65 -3.23
CA PRO A 92 2.42 8.82 -2.45
C PRO A 92 3.93 9.06 -2.61
N LYS A 93 4.31 9.53 -3.81
CA LYS A 93 5.70 9.65 -4.27
C LYS A 93 6.62 10.28 -3.24
N THR A 94 6.23 11.42 -2.68
CA THR A 94 7.04 12.14 -1.68
C THR A 94 7.34 11.32 -0.43
N LEU A 95 6.39 10.49 0.02
CA LEU A 95 6.57 9.65 1.20
C LEU A 95 7.44 8.43 0.88
N LEU A 96 7.22 7.79 -0.26
CA LEU A 96 7.97 6.59 -0.67
C LEU A 96 9.41 6.91 -1.08
N ASP A 97 9.62 8.00 -1.84
CA ASP A 97 10.96 8.41 -2.26
C ASP A 97 11.83 8.84 -1.06
N ALA A 98 11.22 9.29 0.04
CA ALA A 98 11.95 9.62 1.28
C ALA A 98 12.53 8.36 1.96
N GLU A 99 11.87 7.21 1.82
CA GLU A 99 12.32 5.94 2.38
C GLU A 99 13.21 5.14 1.42
N ARG A 100 13.25 5.53 0.15
CA ARG A 100 14.08 4.90 -0.88
C ARG A 100 15.55 4.89 -0.41
N PRO A 101 16.27 3.77 -0.58
CA PRO A 101 17.70 3.74 -0.32
C PRO A 101 18.35 4.83 -1.17
N LYS A 102 18.94 5.84 -0.52
CA LYS A 102 19.88 6.71 -1.21
C LYS A 102 21.01 5.81 -1.66
N GLU A 103 21.30 5.77 -2.95
CA GLU A 103 22.56 5.19 -3.40
C GLU A 103 23.64 5.83 -2.53
N LEU A 104 24.35 4.98 -1.77
CA LEU A 104 25.47 5.48 -0.98
C LEU A 104 26.37 6.23 -1.97
N PRO A 105 26.81 7.47 -1.68
CA PRO A 105 27.93 8.02 -2.41
C PRO A 105 29.01 6.95 -2.35
N MET A 106 29.44 6.46 -3.52
CA MET A 106 30.40 5.37 -3.64
C MET A 106 31.55 5.60 -2.64
N PRO A 107 31.95 4.57 -1.87
CA PRO A 107 32.94 4.75 -0.83
C PRO A 107 34.24 5.23 -1.48
N PHE A 108 34.69 6.41 -1.02
CA PHE A 108 36.05 6.96 -1.06
C PHE A 108 36.92 6.63 -2.28
N LYS A 109 37.41 7.68 -2.98
CA LYS A 109 38.67 7.56 -3.74
C LYS A 109 39.75 7.07 -2.76
N ILE A 110 40.10 5.80 -2.83
CA ILE A 110 41.36 5.29 -2.29
C ILE A 110 42.36 5.50 -3.42
N ASP A 111 43.30 6.43 -3.21
CA ASP A 111 44.35 6.70 -4.20
C ASP A 111 45.10 5.40 -4.54
N GLY A 112 45.14 5.06 -5.83
CA GLY A 112 45.95 3.96 -6.36
C GLY A 112 45.20 2.72 -6.86
N ILE A 113 43.89 2.57 -6.61
CA ILE A 113 43.13 1.41 -7.12
C ILE A 113 42.29 1.84 -8.34
N ARG A 114 42.77 1.55 -9.55
CA ARG A 114 41.96 1.65 -10.78
C ARG A 114 41.02 0.45 -10.87
N ARG A 115 39.72 0.71 -10.92
CA ARG A 115 38.68 -0.32 -11.13
C ARG A 115 38.76 -0.82 -12.59
N PRO A 116 38.62 -2.13 -12.86
CA PRO A 116 38.40 -2.60 -14.22
C PRO A 116 37.10 -2.02 -14.78
N GLU A 117 37.16 -1.50 -16.01
CA GLU A 117 35.99 -0.98 -16.72
C GLU A 117 35.01 -2.12 -16.98
N VAL A 118 33.86 -2.09 -16.29
CA VAL A 118 32.74 -2.97 -16.62
C VAL A 118 32.03 -2.35 -17.80
N LYS A 119 32.31 -2.85 -19.01
CA LYS A 119 31.50 -2.53 -20.19
C LYS A 119 30.12 -3.15 -19.98
N LEU A 120 29.10 -2.31 -19.78
CA LEU A 120 27.70 -2.74 -19.89
C LEU A 120 27.43 -3.02 -21.37
N CYS A 121 27.51 -4.29 -21.75
CA CYS A 121 27.00 -4.76 -23.04
C CYS A 121 25.48 -4.83 -22.92
N TYR A 122 24.78 -3.83 -23.45
CA TYR A 122 23.36 -3.98 -23.79
C TYR A 122 23.30 -4.70 -25.15
N ASN A 123 22.75 -5.92 -25.16
CA ASN A 123 22.28 -6.60 -26.37
C ASN A 123 20.76 -6.48 -26.44
#